data_AF-A0A950BDP3-F1
#
_entry.id   AF-A0A950BDP3-F1
#
_cell.length_a   1.000
_cell.length_b   1.000
_cell.length_c   1.000
_cell.angle_alpha   90.00
_cell.angle_beta   90.00
_cell.angle_gamma   90.00
#
_symmetry.space_group_name_H-M   'P 1'
#
loop_
_entity.id
_entity.type
_entity.pdbx_description
1 polymer ?
#
loop_
_entity_poly.entity_id
_entity_poly.type
_entity_poly.pdbx_seq_one_letter_code
_entity_poly.pdbx_strand_id
1 'polypeptide(L)'
;FGPAANGNAAPERVITGDKTLLNVPQNVSVDAAGYIYVTNFGDSSVTVYAPNASGNAAPVQLVAGPDAALGAYVEGTAIDNAGNFYVVNRPQRPTSDLSWICIFTRATMLPGR
;
A
#
# COMPACT_ATOMS: atom_id res chain seq x y z
N PHE A 1 21.15 -3.42 -4.71
CA PHE A 1 21.76 -4.75 -4.52
C PHE A 1 23.26 -4.65 -4.79
N GLY A 2 24.11 -5.19 -3.89
CA GLY A 2 25.56 -5.18 -4.08
C GLY A 2 26.03 -6.23 -5.09
N PRO A 3 27.21 -6.07 -5.70
CA PRO A 3 27.71 -6.91 -6.81
C PRO A 3 28.02 -8.38 -6.45
N ALA A 4 27.79 -8.82 -5.20
CA ALA A 4 28.02 -10.18 -4.72
C ALA A 4 26.74 -10.94 -4.30
N ALA A 5 25.55 -10.41 -4.57
CA ALA A 5 24.30 -11.11 -4.27
C ALA A 5 24.12 -12.33 -5.20
N ASN A 6 24.43 -13.51 -4.68
CA ASN A 6 24.45 -14.82 -5.36
C ASN A 6 23.07 -15.51 -5.43
N GLY A 7 22.01 -14.73 -5.66
CA GLY A 7 20.82 -15.20 -6.35
C GLY A 7 19.79 -16.03 -5.57
N ASN A 8 20.02 -16.45 -4.32
CA ASN A 8 18.99 -17.10 -3.50
C ASN A 8 19.03 -16.59 -2.05
N ALA A 9 18.88 -15.28 -1.87
CA ALA A 9 18.77 -14.68 -0.55
C ALA A 9 17.37 -14.94 0.01
N ALA A 10 17.30 -15.53 1.22
CA ALA A 10 16.04 -15.62 1.95
C ALA A 10 15.54 -14.21 2.31
N PRO A 11 14.22 -13.96 2.28
CA PRO A 11 13.68 -12.70 2.75
C PRO A 11 13.97 -12.52 4.24
N GLU A 12 14.27 -11.30 4.67
CA GLU A 12 14.45 -10.98 6.09
C GLU A 12 13.14 -11.19 6.88
N ARG A 13 12.00 -10.85 6.26
CA ARG A 13 10.66 -10.94 6.84
C ARG A 13 9.65 -11.26 5.74
N VAL A 14 8.56 -11.95 6.10
CA VAL A 14 7.43 -12.24 5.21
C VAL A 14 6.15 -11.81 5.92
N ILE A 15 5.34 -10.97 5.29
CA ILE A 15 4.00 -10.61 5.77
C ILE A 15 3.00 -11.45 4.98
N THR A 16 2.27 -12.35 5.65
CA THR A 16 1.33 -13.28 5.01
C THR A 16 0.33 -13.84 6.01
N GLY A 17 -0.85 -14.23 5.52
CA GLY A 17 -1.94 -14.77 6.31
C GLY A 17 -3.20 -13.89 6.24
N ASP A 18 -4.28 -14.43 6.79
CA ASP A 18 -5.63 -13.83 6.74
C ASP A 18 -5.74 -12.49 7.47
N LYS A 19 -5.02 -12.29 8.58
CA LYS A 19 -5.05 -11.03 9.35
C LYS A 19 -4.35 -9.89 8.63
N THR A 20 -3.51 -10.17 7.64
CA THR A 20 -2.84 -9.14 6.87
C THR A 20 -3.83 -8.32 6.03
N LEU A 21 -4.94 -8.93 5.62
CA LEU A 21 -5.89 -8.36 4.65
C LEU A 21 -5.24 -8.09 3.28
N LEU A 22 -4.11 -8.72 2.96
CA LEU A 22 -3.55 -8.68 1.61
C LEU A 22 -4.49 -9.39 0.64
N ASN A 23 -4.97 -8.66 -0.37
CA ASN A 23 -5.91 -9.18 -1.35
C ASN A 23 -5.54 -8.72 -2.76
N VAL A 24 -4.88 -9.61 -3.50
CA VAL A 24 -4.28 -9.32 -4.81
C VAL A 24 -3.45 -8.01 -4.77
N PRO A 25 -2.38 -7.96 -3.97
CA PRO A 25 -1.58 -6.74 -3.83
C PRO A 25 -0.91 -6.36 -5.16
N GLN A 26 -0.93 -5.07 -5.52
CA GLN A 26 -0.39 -4.58 -6.80
C GLN A 26 0.86 -3.73 -6.65
N ASN A 27 0.97 -2.95 -5.58
CA ASN A 27 2.08 -2.04 -5.39
C ASN A 27 2.42 -1.87 -3.90
N VAL A 28 3.65 -1.43 -3.64
CA VAL A 28 4.12 -1.15 -2.29
C VAL A 28 4.95 0.14 -2.28
N SER A 29 4.70 0.99 -1.29
CA SER A 29 5.53 2.14 -0.94
C SER A 29 5.96 2.06 0.52
N VAL A 30 7.11 2.64 0.84
CA VAL A 30 7.63 2.70 2.21
C VAL A 30 7.96 4.15 2.56
N ASP A 31 7.45 4.63 3.69
CA ASP A 31 7.77 6.00 4.14
C ASP A 31 9.13 6.08 4.85
N ALA A 32 9.57 7.30 5.16
CA ALA A 32 10.85 7.52 5.85
C ALA A 32 10.91 6.93 7.27
N ALA A 33 9.77 6.62 7.89
CA ALA A 33 9.70 5.94 9.18
C ALA A 33 9.66 4.41 9.03
N GLY A 34 9.61 3.90 7.80
CA GLY A 34 9.59 2.47 7.47
C GLY A 34 8.20 1.86 7.39
N TYR A 35 7.11 2.63 7.50
CA TYR A 35 5.77 2.06 7.33
C TYR A 35 5.55 1.60 5.91
N ILE A 36 4.88 0.46 5.76
CA ILE A 36 4.72 -0.24 4.49
C ILE A 36 3.28 -0.07 4.04
N TYR A 37 3.07 0.61 2.91
CA TYR A 37 1.76 0.89 2.34
C TYR A 37 1.57 -0.03 1.13
N VAL A 38 0.51 -0.83 1.12
CA VAL A 38 0.25 -1.82 0.07
C VAL A 38 -1.11 -1.57 -0.54
N THR A 39 -1.18 -1.41 -1.86
CA THR A 39 -2.46 -1.36 -2.60
C THR A 39 -2.97 -2.77 -2.86
N ASN A 40 -4.23 -3.02 -2.53
CA ASN A 40 -4.90 -4.30 -2.70
C ASN A 40 -5.99 -4.16 -3.77
N PHE A 41 -5.76 -4.78 -4.92
CA PHE A 41 -6.70 -4.73 -6.03
C PHE A 41 -7.98 -5.52 -5.75
N GLY A 42 -7.87 -6.64 -5.04
CA GLY A 42 -9.00 -7.56 -4.86
C GLY A 42 -10.18 -6.98 -4.07
N ASP A 43 -9.94 -5.93 -3.27
CA ASP A 43 -10.97 -5.25 -2.47
C ASP A 43 -10.90 -3.72 -2.52
N SER A 44 -10.10 -3.15 -3.44
CA SER A 44 -9.96 -1.71 -3.62
C SER A 44 -9.58 -0.98 -2.31
N SER A 45 -8.50 -1.45 -1.68
CA SER A 45 -8.03 -0.92 -0.40
C SER A 45 -6.54 -0.61 -0.38
N VAL A 46 -6.10 0.08 0.67
CA VAL A 46 -4.68 0.21 1.03
C VAL A 46 -4.50 -0.28 2.47
N THR A 47 -3.60 -1.24 2.66
CA THR A 47 -3.17 -1.70 3.98
C THR A 47 -1.83 -1.06 4.35
N VAL A 48 -1.73 -0.56 5.58
CA VAL A 48 -0.51 0.04 6.12
C VAL A 48 0.01 -0.84 7.24
N TYR A 49 1.28 -1.22 7.19
CA TYR A 49 1.93 -2.06 8.20
C TYR A 49 3.06 -1.34 8.91
N ALA A 50 3.29 -1.71 10.17
CA ALA A 50 4.41 -1.21 10.94
C ALA A 50 5.77 -1.61 10.31
N PRO A 51 6.86 -0.84 10.56
CA PRO A 51 8.17 -1.09 9.96
C PRO A 51 8.75 -2.50 10.20
N ASN A 52 8.38 -3.10 11.33
CA ASN A 52 8.82 -4.44 11.75
C ASN A 52 7.75 -5.53 11.54
N ALA A 53 6.69 -5.26 10.76
CA ALA A 53 5.65 -6.24 10.49
C ALA A 53 6.23 -7.52 9.85
N SER A 54 5.76 -8.67 10.35
CA SER A 54 6.17 -10.01 9.94
C SER A 54 5.10 -11.02 10.32
N GLY A 55 5.05 -12.14 9.60
CA GLY A 55 4.02 -13.17 9.73
C GLY A 55 2.62 -12.64 9.42
N ASN A 56 1.65 -13.11 10.19
CA ASN A 56 0.23 -12.75 10.05
C ASN A 56 -0.10 -11.44 10.78
N ALA A 57 0.65 -10.38 10.48
CA ALA A 57 0.52 -9.07 11.10
C ALA A 57 -0.70 -8.33 10.55
N ALA A 58 -1.56 -7.85 11.46
CA ALA A 58 -2.65 -6.96 11.08
C ALA A 58 -2.11 -5.59 10.64
N PRO A 59 -2.77 -4.90 9.69
CA PRO A 59 -2.40 -3.54 9.33
C PRO A 59 -2.65 -2.59 10.50
N VAL A 60 -1.75 -1.61 10.67
CA VAL A 60 -1.95 -0.50 11.61
C VAL A 60 -3.00 0.48 11.11
N GLN A 61 -3.28 0.47 9.81
CA GLN A 61 -4.33 1.25 9.19
C GLN A 61 -4.83 0.55 7.92
N LEU A 62 -6.15 0.57 7.74
CA LEU A 62 -6.82 0.18 6.51
C LEU A 62 -7.50 1.42 5.92
N VAL A 63 -7.18 1.73 4.67
CA VAL A 63 -7.84 2.78 3.89
C VAL A 63 -8.73 2.10 2.86
N ALA A 64 -10.03 2.22 3.03
CA ALA A 64 -11.03 1.59 2.18
C ALA A 64 -12.36 2.35 2.26
N GLY A 65 -13.30 1.97 1.41
CA GLY A 65 -14.64 2.54 1.40
C GLY A 65 -14.78 3.81 0.54
N PRO A 66 -15.99 4.36 0.44
CA PRO A 66 -16.30 5.42 -0.52
C PRO A 66 -15.54 6.72 -0.25
N ASP A 67 -15.28 7.05 1.02
CA ASP A 67 -14.57 8.28 1.40
C ASP A 67 -13.08 8.26 1.02
N ALA A 68 -12.50 7.08 0.82
CA ALA A 68 -11.14 6.95 0.35
C ALA A 68 -11.00 7.26 -1.16
N ALA A 69 -12.12 7.34 -1.88
CA ALA A 69 -12.17 7.56 -3.32
C ALA A 69 -11.22 6.65 -4.11
N LEU A 70 -10.99 5.42 -3.65
CA LEU A 70 -10.14 4.46 -4.35
C LEU A 70 -10.88 3.88 -5.55
N GLY A 71 -10.17 3.75 -6.66
CA GLY A 71 -10.71 3.14 -7.86
C GLY A 71 -10.79 1.63 -7.75
N ALA A 72 -11.57 1.02 -8.65
CA ALA A 72 -11.63 -0.42 -8.76
C ALA A 72 -10.26 -1.06 -9.08
N TYR A 73 -9.33 -0.28 -9.65
CA TYR A 73 -7.91 -0.63 -9.70
C TYR A 73 -7.08 0.45 -9.01
N VAL A 74 -6.39 0.04 -7.94
CA VAL A 74 -5.37 0.80 -7.22
C VAL A 74 -3.99 0.33 -7.68
N GLU A 75 -3.32 1.14 -8.49
CA GLU A 75 -2.08 0.73 -9.17
C GLU A 75 -0.85 1.32 -8.50
N GLY A 76 -0.22 2.31 -9.15
CA GLY A 76 1.02 2.93 -8.72
C GLY A 76 0.85 3.78 -7.47
N THR A 77 1.89 3.78 -6.63
CA THR A 77 1.94 4.61 -5.44
C THR A 77 3.26 5.37 -5.34
N ALA A 78 3.24 6.49 -4.62
CA ALA A 78 4.45 7.21 -4.24
C ALA A 78 4.25 7.89 -2.88
N ILE A 79 5.36 8.16 -2.19
CA ILE A 79 5.36 8.93 -0.94
C ILE A 79 6.36 10.08 -1.09
N ASP A 80 5.96 11.30 -0.75
CA ASP A 80 6.84 12.47 -0.76
C ASP A 80 7.61 12.63 0.58
N ASN A 81 8.49 13.62 0.66
CA ASN A 81 9.27 13.90 1.86
C ASN A 81 8.43 14.38 3.05
N ALA A 82 7.22 14.88 2.82
CA ALA A 82 6.28 15.25 3.88
C ALA A 82 5.50 14.02 4.39
N GLY A 83 5.60 12.88 3.72
CA GLY A 83 4.85 11.66 4.00
C GLY A 83 3.46 11.63 3.39
N ASN A 84 3.17 12.48 2.40
CA ASN A 84 1.93 12.39 1.64
C ASN A 84 2.00 11.17 0.72
N PHE A 85 0.94 10.38 0.73
CA PHE A 85 0.81 9.15 -0.02
C PHE A 85 -0.09 9.37 -1.24
N TYR A 86 0.47 9.14 -2.42
CA TYR A 86 -0.17 9.32 -3.71
C TYR A 86 -0.59 7.95 -4.23
N VAL A 87 -1.85 7.81 -4.66
CA VAL A 87 -2.39 6.57 -5.22
C VAL A 87 -2.98 6.86 -6.59
N VAL A 88 -2.51 6.15 -7.61
CA VAL A 88 -3.08 6.18 -8.95
C VAL A 88 -4.24 5.21 -9.03
N ASN A 89 -5.40 5.71 -9.44
CA ASN A 89 -6.65 4.99 -9.51
C ASN A 89 -7.15 4.95 -10.95
N ARG A 90 -7.75 3.82 -11.33
CA ARG A 90 -8.51 3.73 -12.57
C ARG A 90 -9.82 2.96 -12.36
N PRO A 91 -10.84 3.25 -13.17
CA PRO A 91 -12.14 2.57 -13.06
C PRO A 91 -12.08 1.15 -13.62
N GLN A 92 -13.13 0.36 -13.33
CA GLN A 92 -13.28 -0.99 -13.89
C GLN A 92 -13.44 -0.91 -15.42
N ARG A 93 -12.82 -1.81 -16.20
CA ARG A 93 -13.01 -1.84 -17.67
C ARG A 93 -14.31 -2.57 -18.03
N PRO A 94 -15.04 -2.14 -19.08
CA PRO A 94 -14.81 -1.00 -19.97
C PRO A 94 -15.73 0.17 -19.60
N THR A 95 -15.24 1.12 -18.82
CA THR A 95 -15.99 2.34 -18.48
C THR A 95 -15.43 3.54 -19.24
N SER A 96 -16.26 4.57 -19.42
CA SER A 96 -15.87 5.89 -19.92
C SER A 96 -15.25 6.78 -18.84
N ASP A 97 -15.14 6.28 -17.62
CA ASP A 97 -14.66 7.04 -16.48
C ASP A 97 -13.16 7.33 -16.63
N LEU A 98 -12.75 8.50 -16.15
CA LEU A 98 -11.35 8.90 -16.18
C LEU A 98 -10.57 8.25 -15.04
N SER A 99 -9.27 8.04 -15.22
CA SER A 99 -8.35 7.74 -14.13
C SER A 99 -8.10 8.98 -13.26
N TRP A 100 -7.79 8.80 -11.98
CA TRP A 100 -7.52 9.90 -11.05
C TRP A 100 -6.42 9.56 -10.05
N ILE A 101 -5.98 10.56 -9.28
CA ILE A 101 -4.98 10.40 -8.22
C ILE A 101 -5.60 10.84 -6.91
N CYS A 102 -5.50 9.98 -5.88
CA CYS A 102 -5.78 10.36 -4.51
C CYS A 102 -4.48 10.77 -3.82
N ILE A 103 -4.53 11.82 -2.99
CA ILE A 103 -3.42 12.24 -2.15
C ILE A 103 -3.90 12.17 -0.70
N PHE A 104 -3.33 11.26 0.07
CA PHE A 104 -3.58 11.16 1.49
C PHE A 104 -2.45 11.83 2.24
N THR A 105 -2.79 12.76 3.13
CA THR A 105 -1.78 13.39 3.98
C THR A 105 -1.25 12.39 4.99
N ARG A 106 -0.01 12.58 5.44
CA ARG A 106 0.54 11.78 6.55
C ARG A 106 -0.39 11.78 7.78
N ALA A 107 -0.98 12.93 8.09
CA ALA A 107 -1.89 13.08 9.24
C ALA A 107 -3.15 12.20 9.12
N THR A 108 -3.67 12.02 7.90
CA THR A 108 -4.82 11.13 7.65
C THR A 108 -4.41 9.66 7.58
N MET A 109 -3.15 9.36 7.25
CA MET A 109 -2.64 8.00 7.10
C MET A 109 -2.07 7.39 8.38
N LEU A 110 -1.71 8.22 9.37
CA LEU A 110 -1.14 7.80 10.66
C LEU A 110 -1.47 8.86 11.75
N PRO A 111 -2.74 9.01 12.15
CA PRO A 111 -3.15 10.05 13.10
C PRO A 111 -2.48 9.86 14.48
N GLY A 112 -1.92 10.94 15.03
CA GLY A 112 -1.25 10.94 16.34
C GLY A 112 0.28 10.76 16.32
N ARG A 113 0.92 10.96 15.16
CA ARG A 113 2.38 10.97 14.99
C ARG A 113 2.88 12.17 14.19
#